data_AF-A0A0W0TTK7-F1
#
_entry.id   AF-A0A0W0TTK7-F1
#
_cell.length_a   1.000
_cell.length_b   1.000
_cell.length_c   1.000
_cell.angle_alpha   90.00
_cell.angle_beta   90.00
_cell.angle_gamma   90.00
#
_symmetry.space_group_name_H-M   'P 1'
#
loop_
_entity.id
_entity.type
_entity.pdbx_description
1 polymer ?
#
loop_
_entity_poly.entity_id
_entity_poly.type
_entity_poly.pdbx_seq_one_letter_code
_entity_poly.pdbx_strand_id
1 'polypeptide(L)'
;MSTIHEYRQTIDRKLDYLEMEAQALEDDLHHTREQVFQKYEGLKTALRDALVNVKQKVKNYHELTDIKRRELIAKIDEIQVGLAQGRADSEQKIKEQTHHILSCLKSLEKDLDACLKHKSSEFTEHMLKASDKLEAEFAALEVYFSLQCHKAKENFQKNKEKLMEQLHKFNSKFAEIQHFNAEKSAKFEKEFSKGLKTIKNSFLHLMD
;
A
#
# COMPACT_ATOMS: atom_id res chain seq x y z
N MET A 1 36.57 -2.78 -22.13
CA MET A 1 36.08 -1.40 -22.36
C MET A 1 34.70 -1.54 -22.95
N SER A 2 33.65 -1.05 -22.28
CA SER A 2 32.29 -1.12 -22.82
C SER A 2 32.18 -0.25 -24.07
N THR A 3 31.60 -0.81 -25.12
CA THR A 3 31.42 -0.11 -26.39
C THR A 3 30.31 0.95 -26.28
N ILE A 4 30.35 1.99 -27.11
CA ILE A 4 29.28 3.02 -27.17
C ILE A 4 27.88 2.38 -27.38
N HIS A 5 27.84 1.22 -28.04
CA HIS A 5 26.63 0.43 -28.25
C HIS A 5 26.05 -0.15 -26.94
N GLU A 6 26.89 -0.69 -26.05
CA GLU A 6 26.47 -1.18 -24.73
C GLU A 6 25.93 -0.05 -23.84
N TYR A 7 26.52 1.14 -23.91
CA TYR A 7 26.02 2.32 -23.20
C TYR A 7 24.65 2.77 -23.72
N ARG A 8 24.44 2.77 -25.04
CA ARG A 8 23.12 3.10 -25.63
C ARG A 8 22.06 2.09 -25.20
N GLN A 9 22.33 0.78 -25.30
CA GLN A 9 21.39 -0.25 -24.83
C GLN A 9 21.05 -0.13 -23.34
N THR A 10 22.03 0.28 -22.52
CA THR A 10 21.79 0.50 -21.08
C THR A 10 20.90 1.73 -20.84
N ILE A 11 21.07 2.79 -21.63
CA ILE A 11 20.23 3.99 -21.56
C ILE A 11 18.82 3.68 -22.03
N ASP A 12 18.67 2.99 -23.16
CA ASP A 12 17.37 2.64 -23.73
C ASP A 12 16.57 1.77 -22.75
N ARG A 13 17.18 0.74 -22.14
CA ARG A 13 16.52 -0.08 -21.10
C ARG A 13 16.09 0.74 -19.88
N LYS A 14 16.88 1.73 -19.48
CA LYS A 14 16.51 2.61 -18.35
C LYS A 14 15.36 3.54 -18.71
N LEU A 15 15.31 4.04 -19.95
CA LEU A 15 14.20 4.84 -20.45
C LEU A 15 12.92 4.01 -20.51
N ASP A 16 13.00 2.80 -21.07
CA ASP A 16 11.88 1.84 -21.11
C ASP A 16 11.34 1.56 -19.71
N TYR A 17 12.22 1.32 -18.74
CA TYR A 17 11.83 1.10 -17.34
C TYR A 17 11.10 2.32 -16.75
N LEU A 18 11.63 3.53 -16.96
CA LEU A 18 11.02 4.77 -16.45
C LEU A 18 9.67 5.06 -17.09
N GLU A 19 9.51 4.76 -18.38
CA GLU A 19 8.22 4.86 -19.06
C GLU A 19 7.20 3.86 -18.50
N MET A 20 7.62 2.62 -18.24
CA MET A 20 6.77 1.62 -17.58
C MET A 20 6.35 2.05 -16.18
N GLU A 21 7.28 2.61 -15.39
CA GLU A 21 6.99 3.10 -14.03
C GLU A 21 6.03 4.28 -14.06
N ALA A 22 6.23 5.25 -14.96
CA ALA A 22 5.35 6.40 -15.12
C ALA A 22 3.93 5.97 -15.52
N GLN A 23 3.80 5.06 -16.48
CA GLN A 23 2.51 4.55 -16.92
C GLN A 23 1.81 3.74 -15.82
N ALA A 24 2.55 2.93 -15.07
CA ALA A 24 2.02 2.20 -13.93
C ALA A 24 1.49 3.15 -12.83
N LEU A 25 2.21 4.24 -12.55
CA LEU A 25 1.78 5.28 -11.61
C LEU A 25 0.50 5.99 -12.06
N GLU A 26 0.42 6.38 -13.33
CA GLU A 26 -0.77 7.02 -13.89
C GLU A 26 -1.99 6.09 -13.84
N ASP A 27 -1.81 4.83 -14.21
CA ASP A 27 -2.86 3.81 -14.13
C ASP A 27 -3.33 3.65 -12.68
N ASP A 28 -2.42 3.43 -11.73
CA ASP A 28 -2.75 3.15 -10.33
C ASP A 28 -3.50 4.30 -9.65
N LEU A 29 -3.27 5.55 -10.07
CA LEU A 29 -4.00 6.72 -9.59
C LEU A 29 -5.50 6.68 -9.94
N HIS A 30 -5.86 6.00 -11.03
CA HIS A 30 -7.24 5.88 -11.51
C HIS A 30 -7.94 4.59 -11.08
N HIS A 31 -7.22 3.66 -10.45
CA HIS A 31 -7.75 2.36 -10.06
C HIS A 31 -7.99 2.24 -8.55
N THR A 32 -8.89 1.34 -8.18
CA THR A 32 -9.08 0.95 -6.78
C THR A 32 -7.94 0.04 -6.32
N ARG A 33 -7.69 0.01 -5.01
CA ARG A 33 -6.69 -0.88 -4.39
C ARG A 33 -6.81 -2.33 -4.88
N GLU A 34 -8.03 -2.85 -5.03
CA GLU A 34 -8.26 -4.22 -5.50
C GLU A 34 -7.83 -4.42 -6.96
N GLN A 35 -8.11 -3.47 -7.83
CA GLN A 35 -7.75 -3.54 -9.26
C GLN A 35 -6.24 -3.46 -9.45
N VAL A 36 -5.56 -2.58 -8.70
CA VAL A 36 -4.09 -2.49 -8.70
C VAL A 36 -3.47 -3.81 -8.25
N PHE A 37 -4.02 -4.45 -7.21
CA PHE A 37 -3.58 -5.78 -6.79
C PHE A 37 -3.80 -6.87 -7.84
N GLN A 38 -4.95 -6.86 -8.53
CA GLN A 38 -5.22 -7.82 -9.60
C GLN A 38 -4.25 -7.66 -10.77
N LYS A 39 -3.91 -6.42 -11.13
CA LYS A 39 -2.90 -6.12 -12.14
C LYS A 39 -1.54 -6.70 -11.76
N TYR A 40 -1.11 -6.47 -10.52
CA TYR A 40 0.14 -7.01 -9.99
C TYR A 40 0.21 -8.54 -10.01
N GLU A 41 -0.87 -9.23 -9.61
CA GLU A 41 -0.95 -10.70 -9.69
C GLU A 41 -0.96 -11.21 -11.15
N GLY A 42 -1.58 -10.46 -12.06
CA GLY A 42 -1.49 -10.71 -13.51
C GLY A 42 -0.05 -10.67 -14.02
N LEU A 43 0.75 -9.70 -13.54
CA LEU A 43 2.17 -9.58 -13.92
C LEU A 43 3.04 -10.70 -13.34
N LYS A 44 2.79 -11.12 -12.09
CA LYS A 44 3.44 -12.32 -11.53
C LYS A 44 3.16 -13.56 -12.37
N THR A 45 1.93 -13.70 -12.87
CA THR A 45 1.52 -14.80 -13.73
C THR A 45 2.25 -14.73 -15.07
N ALA A 46 2.34 -13.54 -15.69
CA ALA A 46 3.10 -13.35 -16.92
C ALA A 46 4.60 -13.68 -16.77
N LEU A 47 5.23 -13.29 -15.65
CA LEU A 47 6.60 -13.66 -15.33
C LEU A 47 6.75 -15.18 -15.13
N ARG A 48 5.77 -15.82 -14.48
CA ARG A 48 5.76 -17.28 -14.31
C ARG A 48 5.72 -17.99 -15.66
N ASP A 49 4.89 -17.54 -16.58
CA ASP A 49 4.79 -18.10 -17.94
C ASP A 49 6.09 -17.88 -18.73
N ALA A 50 6.72 -16.71 -18.60
CA ALA A 50 8.03 -16.46 -19.18
C ALA A 50 9.10 -17.41 -18.62
N LEU A 51 9.08 -17.70 -17.32
CA LEU A 51 9.98 -18.66 -16.68
C LEU A 51 9.74 -20.10 -17.13
N VAL A 52 8.48 -20.50 -17.40
CA VAL A 52 8.18 -21.81 -18.01
C VAL A 52 8.84 -21.93 -19.38
N ASN A 53 8.78 -20.87 -20.19
CA ASN A 53 9.44 -20.84 -21.49
C ASN A 53 10.96 -20.96 -21.37
N VAL A 54 11.59 -20.23 -20.44
CA VAL A 54 13.03 -20.36 -20.16
C VAL A 54 13.38 -21.78 -19.72
N LYS A 55 12.58 -22.37 -18.81
CA LYS A 55 12.77 -23.75 -18.34
C LYS A 55 12.72 -24.75 -19.50
N GLN A 56 11.78 -24.59 -20.43
CA GLN A 56 11.67 -25.46 -21.59
C GLN A 56 12.87 -25.29 -22.54
N LYS A 57 13.29 -24.04 -22.79
CA LYS A 57 14.48 -23.74 -23.59
C LYS A 57 15.75 -24.35 -22.97
N VAL A 58 15.94 -24.25 -21.65
CA VAL A 58 17.08 -24.84 -20.91
C VAL A 58 17.07 -26.37 -20.97
N LYS A 59 15.89 -27.00 -20.87
CA LYS A 59 15.74 -28.46 -21.03
C LYS A 59 16.16 -28.95 -22.41
N ASN A 60 15.78 -28.22 -23.45
CA ASN A 60 16.05 -28.57 -24.84
C ASN A 60 17.46 -28.18 -25.30
N TYR A 61 18.27 -27.53 -24.44
CA TYR A 61 19.61 -27.09 -24.78
C TYR A 61 20.64 -28.22 -24.66
N HIS A 62 21.20 -28.62 -25.79
CA HIS A 62 22.13 -29.76 -25.91
C HIS A 62 23.55 -29.50 -25.40
N GLU A 63 24.02 -28.24 -25.36
CA GLU A 63 25.39 -27.90 -24.94
C GLU A 63 25.51 -27.75 -23.41
N LEU A 64 24.40 -27.87 -22.68
CA LEU A 64 24.35 -27.78 -21.21
C LEU A 64 24.64 -29.16 -20.59
N THR A 65 25.55 -29.21 -19.63
CA THR A 65 25.79 -30.43 -18.84
C THR A 65 24.58 -30.78 -17.98
N ASP A 66 24.35 -32.07 -17.71
CA ASP A 66 23.19 -32.51 -16.92
C ASP A 66 23.18 -31.97 -15.48
N ILE A 67 24.36 -31.66 -14.93
CA ILE A 67 24.49 -31.03 -13.61
C ILE A 67 24.00 -29.58 -13.71
N LYS A 68 24.53 -28.81 -14.66
CA LYS A 68 24.21 -27.38 -14.77
C LYS A 68 22.77 -27.15 -15.25
N ARG A 69 22.23 -28.04 -16.08
CA ARG A 69 20.81 -28.06 -16.45
C ARG A 69 19.91 -28.22 -15.22
N ARG A 70 20.23 -29.17 -14.33
CA ARG A 70 19.46 -29.39 -13.10
C ARG A 70 19.52 -28.20 -12.15
N GLU A 71 20.69 -27.58 -12.00
CA GLU A 71 20.85 -26.36 -11.19
C GLU A 71 19.99 -25.20 -11.70
N LEU A 72 20.04 -24.92 -13.01
CA LEU A 72 19.24 -23.84 -13.61
C LEU A 72 17.73 -24.11 -13.49
N ILE A 73 17.30 -25.36 -13.69
CA ILE A 73 15.90 -25.74 -13.50
C ILE A 73 15.48 -25.58 -12.04
N ALA A 74 16.30 -25.98 -11.08
CA ALA A 74 15.99 -25.85 -9.66
C ALA A 74 15.84 -24.38 -9.25
N LYS A 75 16.70 -23.48 -9.77
CA LYS A 75 16.57 -22.02 -9.56
C LYS A 75 15.28 -21.46 -10.16
N ILE A 76 14.91 -21.90 -11.37
CA ILE A 76 13.64 -21.48 -11.98
C ILE A 76 12.46 -21.97 -11.12
N ASP A 77 12.52 -23.19 -10.61
CA ASP A 77 11.47 -23.77 -9.76
C ASP A 77 11.34 -23.02 -8.43
N GLU A 78 12.46 -22.63 -7.81
CA GLU A 78 12.47 -21.78 -6.62
C GLU A 78 11.76 -20.43 -6.88
N ILE A 79 12.06 -19.77 -7.99
CA ILE A 79 11.41 -18.50 -8.36
C ILE A 79 9.92 -18.71 -8.63
N GLN A 80 9.53 -19.81 -9.29
CA GLN A 80 8.13 -20.13 -9.54
C GLN A 80 7.35 -20.43 -8.25
N VAL A 81 7.99 -21.05 -7.26
CA VAL A 81 7.41 -21.25 -5.93
C VAL A 81 7.24 -19.90 -5.22
N GLY A 82 8.23 -19.02 -5.29
CA GLY A 82 8.15 -17.65 -4.77
C GLY A 82 7.00 -16.84 -5.38
N LEU A 83 6.84 -16.92 -6.71
CA LEU A 83 5.75 -16.26 -7.45
C LEU A 83 4.37 -16.83 -7.13
N ALA A 84 4.31 -18.10 -6.72
CA ALA A 84 3.06 -18.78 -6.34
C ALA A 84 2.68 -18.58 -4.86
N GLN A 85 3.53 -17.93 -4.06
CA GLN A 85 3.17 -17.59 -2.69
C GLN A 85 1.93 -16.70 -2.71
N GLY A 86 0.97 -17.03 -1.85
CA GLY A 86 -0.34 -16.41 -1.82
C GLY A 86 -0.28 -14.89 -1.68
N ARG A 87 -1.41 -14.26 -1.99
CA ARG A 87 -1.61 -12.81 -1.99
C ARG A 87 -0.97 -12.17 -0.76
N ALA A 88 0.00 -11.28 -0.97
CA ALA A 88 0.59 -10.52 0.12
C ALA A 88 -0.38 -9.41 0.54
N ASP A 89 -0.99 -9.57 1.72
CA ASP A 89 -2.04 -8.66 2.21
C ASP A 89 -1.51 -7.33 2.77
N SER A 90 -0.18 -7.22 2.94
CA SER A 90 0.48 -6.01 3.45
C SER A 90 1.57 -5.54 2.49
N GLU A 91 1.72 -4.21 2.40
CA GLU A 91 2.79 -3.55 1.65
C GLU A 91 4.17 -4.15 1.94
N GLN A 92 4.47 -4.37 3.22
CA GLN A 92 5.74 -4.94 3.64
C GLN A 92 5.95 -6.38 3.14
N LYS A 93 4.91 -7.22 3.13
CA LYS A 93 5.00 -8.58 2.57
C LYS A 93 5.18 -8.55 1.05
N ILE A 94 4.52 -7.62 0.36
CA ILE A 94 4.71 -7.45 -1.09
C ILE A 94 6.17 -7.06 -1.35
N LYS A 95 6.69 -6.09 -0.60
CA LYS A 95 8.09 -5.62 -0.71
C LYS A 95 9.11 -6.74 -0.48
N GLU A 96 8.94 -7.51 0.59
CA GLU A 96 9.81 -8.64 0.90
C GLU A 96 9.76 -9.72 -0.20
N GLN A 97 8.55 -10.08 -0.66
CA GLN A 97 8.38 -11.03 -1.76
C GLN A 97 9.01 -10.55 -3.06
N THR A 98 8.74 -9.30 -3.46
CA THR A 98 9.30 -8.72 -4.69
C THR A 98 10.81 -8.67 -4.64
N HIS A 99 11.37 -8.20 -3.53
CA HIS A 99 12.82 -8.12 -3.36
C HIS A 99 13.46 -9.51 -3.45
N HIS A 100 12.85 -10.52 -2.82
CA HIS A 100 13.32 -11.90 -2.92
C HIS A 100 13.26 -12.42 -4.37
N ILE A 101 12.13 -12.24 -5.07
CA ILE A 101 11.95 -12.67 -6.46
C ILE A 101 12.98 -12.01 -7.39
N LEU A 102 13.16 -10.69 -7.31
CA LEU A 102 14.12 -9.95 -8.12
C LEU A 102 15.57 -10.37 -7.81
N SER A 103 15.88 -10.67 -6.55
CA SER A 103 17.22 -11.16 -6.16
C SER A 103 17.51 -12.53 -6.78
N CYS A 104 16.53 -13.43 -6.76
CA CYS A 104 16.65 -14.77 -7.36
C CYS A 104 16.72 -14.68 -8.89
N LEU A 105 15.95 -13.78 -9.52
CA LEU A 105 16.03 -13.52 -10.97
C LEU A 105 17.41 -13.00 -11.38
N LYS A 106 17.98 -12.04 -10.65
CA LYS A 106 19.35 -11.54 -10.92
C LYS A 106 20.40 -12.64 -10.78
N SER A 107 20.23 -13.54 -9.81
CA SER A 107 21.10 -14.71 -9.63
C SER A 107 20.96 -15.72 -10.79
N LEU A 108 19.73 -15.94 -11.27
CA LEU A 108 19.46 -16.81 -12.42
C LEU A 108 20.03 -16.21 -13.71
N GLU A 109 19.83 -14.91 -13.95
CA GLU A 109 20.36 -14.19 -15.11
C GLU A 109 21.89 -14.33 -15.18
N LYS A 110 22.59 -14.08 -14.07
CA LYS A 110 24.04 -14.23 -14.00
C LYS A 110 24.52 -15.65 -14.35
N ASP A 111 23.81 -16.66 -13.88
CA ASP A 111 24.13 -18.06 -14.18
C ASP A 111 23.81 -18.43 -15.63
N LEU A 112 22.72 -17.90 -16.19
CA LEU A 112 22.36 -18.08 -17.59
C LEU A 112 23.38 -17.40 -18.52
N ASP A 113 23.83 -16.19 -18.19
CA ASP A 113 24.89 -15.49 -18.93
C ASP A 113 26.20 -16.28 -18.91
N ALA A 114 26.57 -16.84 -17.76
CA ALA A 114 27.77 -17.65 -17.63
C ALA A 114 27.71 -18.95 -18.45
N CYS A 115 26.53 -19.56 -18.57
CA CYS A 115 26.35 -20.85 -19.25
C CYS A 115 26.05 -20.73 -20.74
N LEU A 116 25.24 -19.74 -21.13
CA LEU A 116 24.68 -19.61 -22.48
C LEU A 116 25.37 -18.52 -23.31
N LYS A 117 26.18 -17.66 -22.68
CA LYS A 117 26.94 -16.56 -23.32
C LYS A 117 26.05 -15.81 -24.33
N HIS A 118 26.34 -15.95 -25.63
CA HIS A 118 25.66 -15.24 -26.72
C HIS A 118 24.17 -15.60 -26.86
N LYS A 119 23.77 -16.82 -26.49
CA LYS A 119 22.36 -17.26 -26.52
C LYS A 119 21.57 -16.86 -25.27
N SER A 120 22.23 -16.31 -24.25
CA SER A 120 21.56 -15.87 -23.02
C SER A 120 20.48 -14.85 -23.34
N SER A 121 20.81 -13.83 -24.14
CA SER A 121 19.87 -12.78 -24.56
C SER A 121 18.58 -13.31 -25.20
N GLU A 122 18.68 -14.23 -26.17
CA GLU A 122 17.54 -14.84 -26.84
C GLU A 122 16.70 -15.74 -25.91
N PHE A 123 17.35 -16.34 -24.92
CA PHE A 123 16.68 -17.21 -23.96
C PHE A 123 15.94 -16.39 -22.91
N THR A 124 16.51 -15.27 -22.47
CA THR A 124 16.04 -14.49 -21.33
C THR A 124 15.22 -13.25 -21.71
N GLU A 125 15.20 -12.81 -22.97
CA GLU A 125 14.55 -11.55 -23.37
C GLU A 125 13.11 -11.38 -22.83
N HIS A 126 12.24 -12.38 -23.02
CA HIS A 126 10.87 -12.32 -22.53
C HIS A 126 10.77 -12.35 -21.00
N MET A 127 11.70 -13.05 -20.34
CA MET A 127 11.79 -13.09 -18.89
C MET A 127 12.25 -11.73 -18.33
N LEU A 128 13.25 -11.12 -18.96
CA LEU A 128 13.77 -9.80 -18.58
C LEU A 128 12.70 -8.72 -18.75
N LYS A 129 12.02 -8.68 -19.91
CA LYS A 129 10.89 -7.74 -20.12
C LYS A 129 9.76 -7.93 -19.09
N ALA A 130 9.44 -9.18 -18.75
CA ALA A 130 8.42 -9.46 -17.72
C ALA A 130 8.90 -9.06 -16.31
N SER A 131 10.19 -9.24 -16.02
CA SER A 131 10.82 -8.83 -14.77
C SER A 131 10.86 -7.31 -14.63
N ASP A 132 11.32 -6.60 -15.66
CA ASP A 132 11.43 -5.13 -15.68
C ASP A 132 10.04 -4.51 -15.49
N LYS A 133 9.02 -5.06 -16.17
CA LYS A 133 7.64 -4.62 -16.00
C LYS A 133 7.12 -4.86 -14.59
N LEU A 134 7.43 -6.02 -13.99
CA LEU A 134 7.02 -6.32 -12.62
C LEU A 134 7.73 -5.40 -11.61
N GLU A 135 9.00 -5.08 -11.82
CA GLU A 135 9.79 -4.17 -10.98
C GLU A 135 9.25 -2.73 -11.08
N ALA A 136 8.94 -2.25 -12.29
CA ALA A 136 8.35 -0.93 -12.51
C ALA A 136 6.97 -0.78 -11.84
N GLU A 137 6.12 -1.80 -11.96
CA GLU A 137 4.79 -1.80 -11.34
C GLU A 137 4.87 -1.91 -9.83
N PHE A 138 5.88 -2.60 -9.30
CA PHE A 138 6.15 -2.59 -7.86
C PHE A 138 6.62 -1.21 -7.37
N ALA A 139 7.46 -0.51 -8.11
CA ALA A 139 7.86 0.86 -7.77
C ALA A 139 6.63 1.81 -7.76
N ALA A 140 5.73 1.67 -8.75
CA ALA A 140 4.48 2.42 -8.78
C ALA A 140 3.58 2.12 -7.57
N LEU A 141 3.46 0.85 -7.19
CA LEU A 141 2.73 0.39 -6.00
C LEU A 141 3.26 1.03 -4.71
N GLU A 142 4.57 1.13 -4.51
CA GLU A 142 5.16 1.76 -3.32
C GLU A 142 4.76 3.24 -3.19
N VAL A 143 4.75 3.96 -4.31
CA VAL A 143 4.28 5.36 -4.36
C VAL A 143 2.78 5.44 -4.10
N TYR A 144 1.98 4.55 -4.70
CA TYR A 144 0.54 4.48 -4.49
C TYR A 144 0.19 4.26 -3.01
N PHE A 145 0.84 3.30 -2.34
CA PHE A 145 0.60 3.06 -0.90
C PHE A 145 1.00 4.25 -0.04
N SER A 146 2.14 4.88 -0.34
CA SER A 146 2.59 6.09 0.35
C SER A 146 1.55 7.21 0.25
N LEU A 147 0.99 7.43 -0.95
CA LEU A 147 -0.05 8.42 -1.20
C LEU A 147 -1.35 8.11 -0.44
N GLN A 148 -1.79 6.84 -0.44
CA GLN A 148 -2.98 6.42 0.29
C GLN A 148 -2.82 6.56 1.81
N CYS A 149 -1.65 6.20 2.35
CA CYS A 149 -1.32 6.43 3.75
C CYS A 149 -1.36 7.92 4.11
N HIS A 150 -0.83 8.79 3.25
CA HIS A 150 -0.88 10.24 3.45
C HIS A 150 -2.32 10.75 3.48
N LYS A 151 -3.14 10.40 2.48
CA LYS A 151 -4.55 10.77 2.41
C LYS A 151 -5.34 10.27 3.62
N ALA A 152 -5.11 9.03 4.04
CA ALA A 152 -5.76 8.45 5.21
C ALA A 152 -5.39 9.22 6.50
N LYS A 153 -4.11 9.58 6.67
CA LYS A 153 -3.63 10.36 7.82
C LYS A 153 -4.23 11.76 7.86
N GLU A 154 -4.30 12.45 6.73
CA GLU A 154 -4.94 13.77 6.63
C GLU A 154 -6.43 13.71 6.97
N ASN A 155 -7.15 12.73 6.44
CA ASN A 155 -8.57 12.54 6.71
C ASN A 155 -8.82 12.22 8.19
N PHE A 156 -7.97 11.39 8.79
CA PHE A 156 -8.03 11.10 10.22
C PHE A 156 -7.84 12.36 11.06
N GLN A 157 -6.84 13.18 10.73
CA GLN A 157 -6.55 14.43 11.43
C GLN A 157 -7.71 15.43 11.32
N LYS A 158 -8.29 15.61 10.13
CA LYS A 158 -9.48 16.45 9.92
C LYS A 158 -10.69 15.95 10.73
N ASN A 159 -10.91 14.64 10.75
CA ASN A 159 -12.00 14.04 11.53
C ASN A 159 -11.79 14.21 13.04
N LYS A 160 -10.55 14.10 13.51
CA LYS A 160 -10.18 14.37 14.90
C LYS A 160 -10.48 15.81 15.28
N GLU A 161 -10.08 16.78 14.46
CA GLU A 161 -10.35 18.21 14.68
C GLU A 161 -11.85 18.48 14.73
N LYS A 162 -12.62 17.93 13.78
CA LYS A 162 -14.08 18.05 13.76
C LYS A 162 -14.74 17.46 15.01
N LEU A 163 -14.28 16.30 15.47
CA LEU A 163 -14.78 15.67 16.71
C LEU A 163 -14.45 16.52 17.95
N MET A 164 -13.23 17.08 18.02
CA MET A 164 -12.82 17.97 19.09
C MET A 164 -13.68 19.24 19.14
N GLU A 165 -13.98 19.84 17.98
CA GLU A 165 -14.89 20.99 17.91
C GLU A 165 -16.30 20.64 18.37
N GLN A 166 -16.83 19.48 17.97
CA GLN A 166 -18.14 19.00 18.41
C GLN A 166 -18.17 18.79 19.93
N LEU A 167 -17.10 18.23 20.49
CA LEU A 167 -16.96 18.00 21.93
C LEU A 167 -16.89 19.33 22.70
N HIS A 168 -16.13 20.32 22.21
CA HIS A 168 -16.11 21.66 22.79
C HIS A 168 -17.48 22.34 22.75
N LYS A 169 -18.19 22.27 21.61
CA LYS A 169 -19.56 22.80 21.49
C LYS A 169 -20.52 22.11 22.45
N PHE A 170 -20.41 20.79 22.60
CA PHE A 170 -21.24 20.03 23.52
C PHE A 170 -20.96 20.41 24.99
N ASN A 171 -19.69 20.48 25.39
CA ASN A 171 -19.31 20.90 26.74
C ASN A 171 -19.75 22.33 27.06
N SER A 172 -19.64 23.24 26.09
CA SER A 172 -20.09 24.63 26.26
C SER A 172 -21.61 24.70 26.47
N LYS A 173 -22.39 24.00 25.63
CA LYS A 173 -23.85 23.88 25.82
C LYS A 173 -24.21 23.25 27.16
N PHE A 174 -23.45 22.24 27.58
CA PHE A 174 -23.69 21.57 28.86
C PHE A 174 -23.43 22.51 30.04
N ALA A 175 -22.35 23.30 29.99
CA ALA A 175 -22.06 24.33 30.99
C ALA A 175 -23.14 25.42 31.03
N GLU A 176 -23.63 25.87 29.86
CA GLU A 176 -24.75 26.82 29.76
C GLU A 176 -26.03 26.26 30.41
N ILE A 177 -26.37 24.98 30.14
CA ILE A 177 -27.52 24.31 30.75
C ILE A 177 -27.36 24.20 32.26
N GLN A 178 -26.17 23.84 32.76
CA GLN A 178 -25.91 23.80 34.20
C GLN A 178 -26.09 25.17 34.85
N HIS A 179 -25.53 26.22 34.25
CA HIS A 179 -25.66 27.59 34.74
C HIS A 179 -27.12 28.05 34.76
N PHE A 180 -27.84 27.82 33.66
CA PHE A 180 -29.27 28.14 33.56
C PHE A 180 -30.11 27.41 34.62
N ASN A 181 -29.85 26.13 34.86
CA ASN A 181 -30.54 25.35 35.89
C ASN A 181 -30.21 25.86 37.30
N ALA A 182 -28.95 26.22 37.57
CA ALA A 182 -28.54 26.80 38.85
C ALA A 182 -29.24 28.14 39.11
N GLU A 183 -29.30 29.03 38.11
CA GLU A 183 -30.03 30.30 38.21
C GLU A 183 -31.53 30.09 38.44
N LYS A 184 -32.14 29.14 37.72
CA LYS A 184 -33.57 28.82 37.87
C LYS A 184 -33.87 28.29 39.28
N SER A 185 -33.01 27.43 39.81
CA SER A 185 -33.14 26.91 41.19
C SER A 185 -33.01 28.04 42.22
N ALA A 186 -32.03 28.94 42.07
CA ALA A 186 -31.86 30.07 42.98
C ALA A 186 -33.05 31.05 42.95
N LYS A 187 -33.63 31.30 41.76
CA LYS A 187 -34.86 32.09 41.63
C LYS A 187 -36.03 31.41 42.32
N PHE A 188 -36.21 30.11 42.11
CA PHE A 188 -37.26 29.33 42.76
C PHE A 188 -37.14 29.35 44.29
N GLU A 189 -35.95 29.14 44.85
CA GLU A 189 -35.74 29.22 46.30
C GLU A 189 -36.09 30.60 46.86
N LYS A 190 -35.71 31.68 46.15
CA LYS A 190 -36.02 33.04 46.56
C LYS A 190 -37.53 33.32 46.54
N GLU A 191 -38.21 32.90 45.48
CA GLU A 191 -39.67 33.02 45.36
C GLU A 191 -40.41 32.19 46.42
N PHE A 192 -39.95 30.96 46.65
CA PHE A 192 -40.51 30.06 47.65
C PHE A 192 -40.33 30.61 49.07
N SER A 193 -39.13 31.09 49.42
CA SER A 193 -38.85 31.75 50.70
C SER A 193 -39.71 33.00 50.90
N LYS A 194 -39.89 33.80 49.83
CA LYS A 194 -40.77 34.97 49.86
C LYS A 194 -42.24 34.56 50.07
N GLY A 195 -42.72 33.55 49.35
CA GLY A 195 -44.06 33.00 49.52
C GLY A 195 -44.31 32.47 50.92
N LEU A 196 -43.35 31.71 51.49
CA LEU A 196 -43.42 31.24 52.88
C LEU A 196 -43.48 32.39 53.88
N LYS A 197 -42.68 33.45 53.69
CA LYS A 197 -42.74 34.65 54.54
C LYS A 197 -44.09 35.36 54.44
N THR A 198 -44.64 35.49 53.23
CA THR A 198 -45.97 36.08 53.03
C THR A 198 -47.05 35.24 53.71
N ILE A 199 -47.04 33.92 53.54
CA ILE A 199 -47.98 33.02 54.22
C ILE A 199 -47.86 33.16 55.73
N LYS A 200 -46.63 33.12 56.27
CA LYS A 200 -46.37 33.31 57.70
C LYS A 200 -46.93 34.64 58.21
N ASN A 201 -46.71 35.74 57.47
CA ASN A 201 -47.20 37.06 57.85
C ASN A 201 -48.73 37.16 57.77
N SER A 202 -49.35 36.54 56.76
CA SER A 202 -50.81 36.48 56.65
C SER A 202 -51.44 35.67 57.78
N PHE A 203 -50.81 34.58 58.21
CA PHE A 203 -51.25 33.81 59.38
C PHE A 203 -51.10 34.60 60.68
N LEU A 204 -50.03 35.39 60.82
CA LEU A 204 -49.85 36.26 61.98
C LEU A 204 -50.94 37.35 62.04
N HIS A 205 -51.32 37.93 60.90
CA HIS A 205 -52.41 38.92 60.83
C HIS A 205 -53.83 38.34 60.95
N LEU A 206 -54.02 37.02 60.88
CA LEU A 206 -55.30 36.36 61.14
C LEU A 206 -55.45 35.93 62.61
N MET A 207 -54.37 36.03 63.39
CA MET A 207 -54.31 35.67 64.82
C MET A 207 -54.34 36.91 65.74
N ASP A 208 -54.30 38.12 65.16
CA ASP A 208 -54.62 39.41 65.78
C ASP A 208 -56.07 39.79 65.48
#